data_AF-L7LR60-F1
#
_entry.id   AF-L7LR60-F1
#
_cell.length_a   1.000
_cell.length_b   1.000
_cell.length_c   1.000
_cell.angle_alpha   90.00
_cell.angle_beta   90.00
_cell.angle_gamma   90.00
#
_symmetry.space_group_name_H-M   'P 1'
#
loop_
_entity.id
_entity.type
_entity.pdbx_description
1 polymer ?
#
loop_
_entity_poly.entity_id
_entity_poly.type
_entity_poly.pdbx_seq_one_letter_code
_entity_poly.pdbx_strand_id
1 'polypeptide(L)'
;MIWALIVIVVLLVLLAVFVMVGFNKLRKADITAQEALGGIDVQLTRRADLIPNLVNTVKGYAAHESGVLEAVTEARAHMQQAAQGASVADKAAAEAQMSGALGRLFAVAENYPQLQAAPNFMALQTELGETENKLSFARQYYNDAVSRLNQAVQTIPWMLFSGMAGVRVREFYQAPAGQEQPPQVQF
;
A
#
# COMPACT_ATOMS: atom_id res chain seq x y z
N MET A 1 -8.87 -56.25 -18.10
CA MET A 1 -7.98 -55.90 -16.97
C MET A 1 -6.97 -54.82 -17.35
N ILE A 2 -6.17 -54.99 -18.41
CA ILE A 2 -5.15 -53.99 -18.85
C ILE A 2 -5.76 -52.62 -19.16
N TRP A 3 -6.86 -52.56 -19.94
CA TRP A 3 -7.55 -51.30 -20.24
C TRP A 3 -8.06 -50.56 -18.99
N ALA A 4 -8.56 -51.28 -18.00
CA ALA A 4 -9.01 -50.68 -16.73
C ALA A 4 -7.83 -50.08 -15.94
N LEU A 5 -6.68 -50.76 -15.94
CA LEU A 5 -5.45 -50.24 -15.32
C LEU A 5 -4.96 -48.97 -16.04
N ILE A 6 -4.99 -48.95 -17.38
CA ILE A 6 -4.61 -47.77 -18.16
C ILE A 6 -5.53 -46.59 -17.83
N VAL A 7 -6.84 -46.79 -17.75
CA VAL A 7 -7.80 -45.74 -17.39
C VAL A 7 -7.53 -45.19 -15.99
N ILE A 8 -7.26 -46.06 -15.00
CA ILE A 8 -6.92 -45.64 -13.64
C ILE A 8 -5.64 -44.80 -13.62
N VAL A 9 -4.59 -45.23 -14.33
CA VAL A 9 -3.32 -44.49 -14.41
C VAL A 9 -3.53 -43.11 -15.05
N VAL A 10 -4.29 -43.04 -16.15
CA VAL A 10 -4.60 -41.77 -16.81
C VAL A 10 -5.37 -40.83 -15.88
N LEU A 11 -6.36 -41.34 -15.15
CA LEU A 11 -7.11 -40.55 -14.17
C LEU A 11 -6.21 -40.03 -13.03
N LEU A 12 -5.28 -40.86 -12.53
CA LEU A 12 -4.32 -40.46 -11.51
C LEU A 12 -3.36 -39.37 -12.02
N VAL A 13 -2.88 -39.48 -13.26
CA VAL A 13 -2.03 -38.45 -13.87
C VAL A 13 -2.80 -37.14 -14.03
N LEU A 14 -4.04 -37.19 -14.52
CA LEU A 14 -4.88 -36.00 -14.65
C LEU A 14 -5.14 -35.33 -13.29
N LEU A 15 -5.40 -36.13 -12.25
CA LEU A 15 -5.58 -35.64 -10.89
C LEU A 15 -4.30 -34.98 -10.35
N ALA A 16 -3.13 -35.60 -10.57
CA ALA A 16 -1.85 -35.05 -10.14
C ALA A 16 -1.54 -33.70 -10.82
N VAL A 17 -1.76 -33.62 -12.13
CA VAL A 17 -1.61 -32.35 -12.89
C VAL A 17 -2.57 -31.29 -12.37
N PHE A 18 -3.82 -31.66 -12.10
CA PHE A 18 -4.82 -30.74 -11.57
C PHE A 18 -4.43 -30.14 -10.21
N VAL A 19 -3.96 -30.98 -9.29
CA VAL A 19 -3.45 -30.56 -7.97
C VAL A 19 -2.25 -29.60 -8.14
N MET A 20 -1.30 -29.96 -9.01
CA MET A 20 -0.10 -29.15 -9.27
C MET A 20 -0.45 -27.76 -9.82
N VAL A 21 -1.40 -27.68 -10.76
CA VAL A 21 -1.87 -26.41 -11.32
C VAL A 21 -2.56 -25.56 -10.24
N GLY A 22 -3.43 -26.16 -9.43
CA GLY A 22 -4.13 -25.43 -8.36
C GLY A 22 -3.19 -24.88 -7.30
N PHE A 23 -2.23 -25.68 -6.86
CA PHE A 23 -1.23 -25.27 -5.88
C PHE A 23 -0.38 -24.10 -6.40
N ASN A 24 0.13 -24.21 -7.62
CA ASN A 24 0.94 -23.17 -8.25
C ASN A 24 0.13 -21.89 -8.48
N LYS A 25 -1.15 -21.99 -8.85
CA LYS A 25 -2.01 -20.83 -9.05
C LYS A 25 -2.21 -20.03 -7.76
N LEU A 26 -2.52 -20.72 -6.66
CA LEU A 26 -2.70 -20.07 -5.35
C LEU A 26 -1.40 -19.44 -4.84
N ARG A 27 -0.29 -20.17 -4.93
CA ARG A 27 1.03 -19.66 -4.50
C ARG A 27 1.47 -18.45 -5.32
N LYS A 28 1.27 -18.47 -6.64
CA LYS A 28 1.58 -17.32 -7.50
C LYS A 28 0.75 -16.09 -7.12
N ALA A 29 -0.56 -16.25 -6.92
CA ALA A 29 -1.43 -15.15 -6.52
C ALA A 29 -1.01 -14.57 -5.15
N ASP A 30 -0.60 -15.42 -4.21
CA ASP A 30 -0.14 -14.99 -2.90
C ASP A 30 1.18 -14.22 -2.98
N ILE A 31 2.15 -14.70 -3.77
CA ILE A 31 3.42 -14.01 -4.02
C ILE A 31 3.17 -12.64 -4.68
N THR A 32 2.31 -12.56 -5.68
CA THR A 32 1.96 -11.28 -6.33
C THR A 32 1.36 -10.28 -5.35
N ALA A 33 0.50 -10.74 -4.42
CA ALA A 33 -0.04 -9.86 -3.37
C ALA A 33 1.05 -9.39 -2.39
N GLN A 34 2.03 -10.24 -2.06
CA GLN A 34 3.19 -9.85 -1.24
C GLN A 34 4.09 -8.83 -1.94
N GLU A 35 4.40 -9.07 -3.22
CA GLU A 35 5.19 -8.16 -4.05
C GLU A 35 4.51 -6.79 -4.17
N ALA A 36 3.19 -6.77 -4.39
CA ALA A 36 2.41 -5.54 -4.45
C ALA A 36 2.44 -4.76 -3.12
N LEU A 37 2.40 -5.47 -1.98
CA LEU A 37 2.54 -4.84 -0.66
C LEU A 37 3.94 -4.25 -0.46
N GLY A 38 4.99 -4.94 -0.91
CA GLY A 38 6.35 -4.40 -0.92
C GLY A 38 6.47 -3.12 -1.77
N GLY A 39 5.70 -3.01 -2.86
CA GLY A 39 5.58 -1.78 -3.65
C GLY A 39 5.07 -0.58 -2.83
N ILE A 40 4.11 -0.81 -1.93
CA ILE A 40 3.62 0.21 -0.98
C ILE A 40 4.73 0.61 0.00
N ASP A 41 5.46 -0.37 0.55
CA ASP A 41 6.55 -0.13 1.50
C ASP A 41 7.65 0.77 0.94
N VAL A 42 7.98 0.58 -0.34
CA VAL A 42 8.93 1.44 -1.06
C VAL A 42 8.43 2.88 -1.12
N GLN A 43 7.14 3.11 -1.43
CA GLN A 43 6.60 4.47 -1.52
C GLN A 43 6.45 5.14 -0.15
N LEU A 44 6.07 4.40 0.89
CA LEU A 44 6.04 4.90 2.26
C LEU A 44 7.43 5.33 2.73
N THR A 45 8.45 4.49 2.46
CA THR A 45 9.85 4.79 2.78
C THR A 45 10.30 6.06 2.05
N ARG A 46 10.08 6.13 0.72
CA ARG A 46 10.44 7.31 -0.08
C ARG A 46 9.80 8.59 0.46
N ARG A 47 8.51 8.54 0.80
CA ARG A 47 7.81 9.71 1.35
C ARG A 47 8.41 10.14 2.68
N ALA A 48 8.71 9.20 3.58
CA ALA A 48 9.33 9.47 4.86
C ALA A 48 10.76 10.04 4.74
N ASP A 49 11.50 9.66 3.70
CA ASP A 49 12.86 10.13 3.45
C ASP A 49 12.92 11.59 2.96
N LEU A 50 11.82 12.11 2.39
CA LEU A 50 11.72 13.52 1.97
C LEU A 50 11.42 14.48 3.13
N ILE A 51 10.83 13.97 4.22
CA ILE A 51 10.37 14.77 5.35
C ILE A 51 11.49 15.55 6.06
N PRO A 52 12.69 15.01 6.32
CA PRO A 52 13.76 15.78 6.96
C PRO A 52 14.13 17.04 6.17
N ASN A 53 14.21 16.95 4.84
CA ASN A 53 14.51 18.10 3.98
C ASN A 53 13.38 19.13 4.02
N LEU A 54 12.13 18.67 4.03
CA LEU A 54 10.96 19.54 4.20
C LEU A 54 10.99 20.26 5.56
N VAL A 55 11.19 19.53 6.65
CA VAL A 55 11.27 20.07 8.01
C VAL A 55 12.39 21.10 8.13
N ASN A 56 13.57 20.80 7.58
CA ASN A 56 14.70 21.73 7.59
C ASN A 56 14.40 23.01 6.78
N THR A 57 13.74 22.87 5.63
CA THR A 57 13.35 24.03 4.80
C THR A 57 12.34 24.90 5.54
N VAL A 58 11.30 24.31 6.13
CA VAL A 58 10.27 25.06 6.87
C VAL A 58 10.85 25.73 8.12
N LYS A 59 11.74 25.05 8.86
CA LYS A 59 12.43 25.62 10.03
C LYS A 59 13.19 26.91 9.72
N GLY A 60 13.72 27.06 8.50
CA GLY A 60 14.43 28.28 8.08
C GLY A 60 13.55 29.52 8.01
N TYR A 61 12.23 29.36 7.87
CA TYR A 61 11.28 30.46 7.69
C TYR A 61 10.23 30.55 8.81
N ALA A 62 9.82 29.41 9.38
CA ALA A 62 8.72 29.27 10.32
C ALA A 62 9.15 28.50 11.59
N ALA A 63 10.28 28.89 12.20
CA ALA A 63 10.82 28.20 13.37
C ALA A 63 9.88 28.18 14.59
N HIS A 64 8.92 29.12 14.67
CA HIS A 64 7.97 29.21 15.78
C HIS A 64 6.85 28.16 15.70
N GLU A 65 6.73 27.45 14.58
CA GLU A 65 5.71 26.43 14.32
C GLU A 65 6.14 25.04 14.81
N SER A 66 6.66 24.98 16.03
CA SER A 66 7.29 23.77 16.59
C SER A 66 6.33 22.59 16.70
N GLY A 67 5.07 22.82 17.10
CA GLY A 67 4.08 21.74 17.22
C GLY A 67 3.73 21.08 15.89
N VAL A 68 3.73 21.85 14.80
CA VAL A 68 3.44 21.32 13.45
C VAL A 68 4.62 20.52 12.92
N LEU A 69 5.85 21.01 13.14
CA LEU A 69 7.08 20.32 12.78
C LEU A 69 7.29 19.03 13.58
N GLU A 70 6.89 19.03 14.86
CA GLU A 70 6.89 17.84 15.71
C GLU A 70 5.90 16.80 15.19
N ALA A 71 4.65 17.19 14.92
CA ALA A 71 3.64 16.29 14.38
C ALA A 71 4.06 15.63 13.05
N VAL A 72 4.74 16.38 12.17
CA VAL A 72 5.27 15.84 10.90
C VAL A 72 6.43 14.87 11.14
N THR A 73 7.28 15.17 12.14
CA THR A 73 8.42 14.32 12.52
C THR A 73 7.95 13.01 13.17
N GLU A 74 6.94 13.08 14.03
CA GLU A 74 6.28 11.92 14.63
C GLU A 74 5.61 11.05 13.56
N ALA A 75 4.81 11.67 12.68
CA ALA A 75 4.18 10.96 11.56
C ALA A 75 5.22 10.27 10.66
N ARG A 76 6.39 10.88 10.45
CA ARG A 76 7.51 10.26 9.73
C ARG A 76 8.01 9.01 10.45
N ALA A 77 8.22 9.08 11.77
CA ALA A 77 8.68 7.93 12.53
C ALA A 77 7.69 6.75 12.43
N HIS A 78 6.39 7.02 12.57
CA HIS A 78 5.34 6.01 12.39
C HIS A 78 5.33 5.43 10.97
N MET A 79 5.46 6.27 9.94
CA MET A 79 5.52 5.81 8.55
C MET A 79 6.73 4.90 8.28
N GLN A 80 7.90 5.24 8.82
CA GLN A 80 9.11 4.40 8.69
C GLN A 80 8.95 3.05 9.40
N GLN A 81 8.31 3.04 10.57
CA GLN A 81 8.01 1.79 11.28
C GLN A 81 7.00 0.95 10.50
N ALA A 82 5.94 1.57 9.97
CA ALA A 82 4.91 0.87 9.21
C ALA A 82 5.46 0.24 7.92
N ALA A 83 6.41 0.89 7.26
CA ALA A 83 7.08 0.36 6.07
C ALA A 83 7.91 -0.91 6.33
N GLN A 84 8.28 -1.21 7.59
CA GLN A 84 9.13 -2.36 7.96
C GLN A 84 8.32 -3.62 8.27
N GLY A 85 7.32 -3.93 7.45
CA GLY A 85 6.54 -5.17 7.58
C GLY A 85 5.39 -5.13 8.61
N ALA A 86 4.92 -3.94 8.98
CA ALA A 86 3.67 -3.80 9.75
C ALA A 86 2.44 -4.31 8.97
N SER A 87 1.29 -4.39 9.63
CA SER A 87 0.05 -4.83 8.97
C SER A 87 -0.42 -3.83 7.91
N VAL A 88 -1.31 -4.27 7.01
CA VAL A 88 -1.93 -3.40 6.00
C VAL A 88 -2.68 -2.24 6.68
N ALA A 89 -3.36 -2.51 7.79
CA ALA A 89 -4.06 -1.51 8.57
C ALA A 89 -3.10 -0.47 9.17
N ASP A 90 -1.96 -0.90 9.72
CA ASP A 90 -0.95 0.01 10.29
C ASP A 90 -0.33 0.91 9.22
N LYS A 91 -0.06 0.36 8.03
CA LYS A 91 0.42 1.13 6.87
C LYS A 91 -0.59 2.21 6.46
N ALA A 92 -1.86 1.85 6.35
CA ALA A 92 -2.94 2.79 6.01
C ALA A 92 -3.11 3.88 7.09
N ALA A 93 -3.00 3.53 8.37
CA ALA A 93 -3.07 4.48 9.48
C ALA A 93 -1.90 5.47 9.48
N ALA A 94 -0.67 4.98 9.28
CA ALA A 94 0.52 5.82 9.22
C ALA A 94 0.49 6.77 8.01
N GLU A 95 -0.04 6.31 6.87
CA GLU A 95 -0.27 7.15 5.70
C GLU A 95 -1.29 8.26 6.00
N ALA A 96 -2.42 7.93 6.62
CA ALA A 96 -3.44 8.91 7.00
C ALA A 96 -2.88 9.98 7.96
N GLN A 97 -2.11 9.56 8.96
CA GLN A 97 -1.45 10.45 9.90
C GLN A 97 -0.47 11.41 9.21
N MET A 98 0.36 10.90 8.28
CA MET A 98 1.30 11.72 7.50
C MET A 98 0.57 12.71 6.60
N SER A 99 -0.47 12.28 5.88
CA SER A 99 -1.26 13.16 5.02
C SER A 99 -1.92 14.27 5.82
N GLY A 100 -2.46 13.98 7.01
CA GLY A 100 -3.00 14.99 7.91
C GLY A 100 -1.93 15.96 8.45
N ALA A 101 -0.75 15.46 8.79
CA ALA A 101 0.36 16.30 9.26
C ALA A 101 0.89 17.24 8.16
N LEU A 102 1.05 16.73 6.93
CA LEU A 102 1.44 17.53 5.77
C LEU A 102 0.38 18.56 5.39
N GLY A 103 -0.91 18.22 5.48
CA GLY A 103 -2.00 19.18 5.27
C GLY A 103 -1.91 20.38 6.24
N ARG A 104 -1.66 20.12 7.53
CA ARG A 104 -1.43 21.19 8.51
C ARG A 104 -0.18 22.02 8.22
N LEU A 105 0.92 21.37 7.83
CA LEU A 105 2.16 22.06 7.46
C LEU A 105 1.97 22.98 6.24
N PHE A 106 1.25 22.54 5.23
CA PHE A 106 0.97 23.37 4.05
C PHE A 106 0.04 24.54 4.37
N ALA A 107 -0.98 24.33 5.22
CA ALA A 107 -1.82 25.44 5.71
C ALA A 107 -1.00 26.48 6.50
N VAL A 108 -0.03 26.05 7.30
CA VAL A 108 0.89 26.96 7.98
C VAL A 108 1.74 27.73 6.97
N ALA A 109 2.25 27.06 5.93
CA ALA A 109 3.08 27.69 4.90
C ALA A 109 2.36 28.82 4.14
N GLU A 110 1.04 28.83 4.08
CA GLU A 110 0.25 29.93 3.50
C GLU A 110 0.44 31.26 4.26
N ASN A 111 0.75 31.20 5.56
CA ASN A 111 1.04 32.39 6.37
C ASN A 111 2.47 32.94 6.16
N TYR A 112 3.31 32.22 5.39
CA TYR A 112 4.71 32.57 5.16
C TYR A 112 5.00 32.70 3.64
N PRO A 113 4.71 33.85 3.01
CA PRO A 113 4.89 34.03 1.56
C PRO A 113 6.33 33.75 1.07
N GLN A 114 7.34 34.05 1.88
CA GLN A 114 8.74 33.78 1.56
C GLN A 114 9.05 32.27 1.50
N LEU A 115 8.42 31.46 2.36
CA LEU A 115 8.53 30.01 2.33
C LEU A 115 7.78 29.43 1.13
N GLN A 116 6.58 29.93 0.85
CA GLN A 116 5.78 29.51 -0.30
C GLN A 116 6.52 29.73 -1.63
N ALA A 117 7.26 30.85 -1.73
CA ALA A 117 8.06 31.18 -2.91
C ALA A 117 9.45 30.51 -2.93
N ALA A 118 9.84 29.76 -1.89
CA ALA A 118 11.14 29.13 -1.82
C ALA A 118 11.22 27.96 -2.83
N PRO A 119 12.17 27.96 -3.78
CA PRO A 119 12.26 26.92 -4.81
C PRO A 119 12.38 25.50 -4.24
N ASN A 120 13.14 25.34 -3.14
CA ASN A 120 13.31 24.05 -2.47
C ASN A 120 12.01 23.53 -1.86
N PHE A 121 11.17 24.42 -1.32
CA PHE A 121 9.88 24.05 -0.73
C PHE A 121 8.89 23.60 -1.81
N MET A 122 8.81 24.35 -2.92
CA MET A 122 7.96 23.98 -4.07
C MET A 122 8.39 22.65 -4.69
N ALA A 123 9.69 22.40 -4.81
CA ALA A 123 10.22 21.13 -5.31
C ALA A 123 9.82 19.95 -4.40
N LEU A 124 9.98 20.09 -3.09
CA LEU A 124 9.60 19.05 -2.12
C LEU A 124 8.08 18.81 -2.10
N GLN A 125 7.26 19.87 -2.20
CA GLN A 125 5.82 19.72 -2.30
C GLN A 125 5.43 18.93 -3.56
N THR A 126 6.08 19.22 -4.69
CA THR A 126 5.88 18.48 -5.95
C THR A 126 6.28 17.02 -5.80
N GLU A 127 7.45 16.72 -5.24
CA GLU A 127 7.91 15.34 -5.07
C GLU A 127 7.05 14.53 -4.09
N LEU A 128 6.54 15.17 -3.04
CA LEU A 128 5.58 14.55 -2.11
C LEU A 128 4.25 14.26 -2.81
N GLY A 129 3.75 15.17 -3.65
CA GLY A 129 2.56 14.95 -4.46
C GLY A 129 2.73 13.81 -5.48
N GLU A 130 3.88 13.75 -6.16
CA GLU A 130 4.20 12.63 -7.04
C GLU A 130 4.28 11.30 -6.29
N THR A 131 4.82 11.31 -5.07
CA THR A 131 4.92 10.10 -4.24
C THR A 131 3.55 9.65 -3.75
N GLU A 132 2.64 10.57 -3.41
CA GLU A 132 1.23 10.26 -3.12
C GLU A 132 0.53 9.62 -4.32
N ASN A 133 0.72 10.17 -5.52
CA ASN A 133 0.15 9.59 -6.75
C ASN A 133 0.66 8.17 -6.97
N LYS A 134 1.98 7.93 -6.85
CA LYS A 134 2.58 6.59 -6.96
C LYS A 134 2.05 5.64 -5.88
N LEU A 135 1.86 6.13 -4.65
CA LEU A 135 1.29 5.36 -3.56
C LEU A 135 -0.17 4.99 -3.84
N SER A 136 -0.97 5.88 -4.41
CA SER A 136 -2.33 5.59 -4.89
C SER A 136 -2.35 4.43 -5.89
N PHE A 137 -1.47 4.46 -6.90
CA PHE A 137 -1.35 3.35 -7.85
C PHE A 137 -0.87 2.05 -7.19
N ALA A 138 0.07 2.12 -6.24
CA ALA A 138 0.54 0.95 -5.51
C ALA A 138 -0.59 0.31 -4.68
N ARG A 139 -1.44 1.11 -4.03
CA ARG A 139 -2.64 0.65 -3.31
C ARG A 139 -3.62 -0.05 -4.23
N GLN A 140 -3.92 0.55 -5.39
CA GLN A 140 -4.79 -0.06 -6.38
C GLN A 140 -4.23 -1.40 -6.86
N TYR A 141 -2.94 -1.45 -7.21
CA TYR A 141 -2.28 -2.68 -7.65
C TYR A 141 -2.31 -3.78 -6.59
N TYR A 142 -2.07 -3.43 -5.32
CA TYR A 142 -2.22 -4.36 -4.19
C TYR A 142 -3.64 -4.88 -4.05
N ASN A 143 -4.64 -3.99 -4.10
CA ASN A 143 -6.04 -4.38 -4.00
C ASN A 143 -6.48 -5.29 -5.15
N ASP A 144 -6.01 -5.03 -6.37
CA ASP A 144 -6.26 -5.91 -7.51
C ASP A 144 -5.63 -7.30 -7.32
N ALA A 145 -4.39 -7.37 -6.79
CA ALA A 145 -3.73 -8.62 -6.48
C ALA A 145 -4.45 -9.40 -5.37
N VAL A 146 -4.85 -8.72 -4.30
CA VAL A 146 -5.64 -9.29 -3.20
C VAL A 146 -7.01 -9.75 -3.68
N SER A 147 -7.66 -9.01 -4.57
CA SER A 147 -8.95 -9.42 -5.15
C SER A 147 -8.81 -10.74 -5.90
N ARG A 148 -7.80 -10.88 -6.75
CA ARG A 148 -7.51 -12.13 -7.49
C ARG A 148 -7.18 -13.29 -6.55
N LEU A 149 -6.39 -13.03 -5.52
CA LEU A 149 -6.04 -14.02 -4.49
C LEU A 149 -7.29 -14.49 -3.75
N ASN A 150 -8.09 -13.56 -3.21
CA ASN A 150 -9.28 -13.84 -2.42
C ASN A 150 -10.31 -14.59 -3.26
N GLN A 151 -10.53 -14.20 -4.52
CA GLN A 151 -11.36 -14.94 -5.46
C GLN A 151 -10.84 -16.37 -5.65
N ALA A 152 -9.54 -16.58 -5.85
CA ALA A 152 -8.97 -17.92 -5.98
C ALA A 152 -9.10 -18.75 -4.70
N VAL A 153 -9.00 -18.14 -3.52
CA VAL A 153 -9.16 -18.85 -2.24
C VAL A 153 -10.62 -19.20 -1.96
N GLN A 154 -11.59 -18.42 -2.45
CA GLN A 154 -13.02 -18.58 -2.15
C GLN A 154 -13.83 -19.28 -3.25
N THR A 155 -13.25 -19.57 -4.42
CA THR A 155 -13.98 -20.19 -5.54
C THR A 155 -13.54 -21.61 -5.82
N ILE A 156 -14.49 -22.44 -6.27
CA ILE A 156 -14.22 -23.80 -6.75
C ILE A 156 -13.55 -23.70 -8.14
N PRO A 157 -12.56 -24.56 -8.45
CA PRO A 157 -12.07 -25.68 -7.64
C PRO A 157 -10.97 -25.34 -6.64
N TRP A 158 -10.44 -24.12 -6.68
CA TRP A 158 -9.20 -23.72 -6.00
C TRP A 158 -9.33 -23.66 -4.47
N MET A 159 -10.52 -23.35 -3.95
CA MET A 159 -10.80 -23.31 -2.51
C MET A 159 -10.39 -24.59 -1.77
N LEU A 160 -10.55 -25.76 -2.40
CA LEU A 160 -10.18 -27.07 -1.83
C LEU A 160 -8.66 -27.22 -1.60
N PHE A 161 -7.85 -26.46 -2.32
CA PHE A 161 -6.39 -26.51 -2.27
C PHE A 161 -5.78 -25.41 -1.39
N SER A 162 -6.56 -24.40 -0.99
CA SER A 162 -6.10 -23.23 -0.21
C SER A 162 -5.38 -23.62 1.09
N GLY A 163 -5.98 -24.54 1.85
CA GLY A 163 -5.40 -25.04 3.11
C GLY A 163 -4.07 -25.76 2.91
N MET A 164 -3.97 -26.65 1.92
CA MET A 164 -2.72 -27.36 1.59
C MET A 164 -1.65 -26.41 1.04
N ALA A 165 -2.07 -25.40 0.27
CA ALA A 165 -1.18 -24.37 -0.24
C ALA A 165 -0.75 -23.38 0.86
N GLY A 166 -1.32 -23.41 2.07
CA GLY A 166 -1.01 -22.43 3.11
C GLY A 166 -1.36 -20.99 2.71
N VAL A 167 -2.29 -20.83 1.77
CA VAL A 167 -2.71 -19.53 1.24
C VAL A 167 -4.08 -19.19 1.81
N ARG A 168 -4.23 -17.97 2.33
CA ARG A 168 -5.46 -17.49 2.96
C ARG A 168 -5.88 -16.16 2.36
N VAL A 169 -7.12 -15.79 2.65
CA VAL A 169 -7.66 -14.47 2.32
C VAL A 169 -6.77 -13.39 2.94
N ARG A 170 -6.48 -12.35 2.17
CA ARG A 170 -5.76 -11.15 2.61
C ARG A 170 -6.71 -9.96 2.71
N GLU A 171 -6.39 -9.04 3.60
CA GLU A 171 -7.13 -7.78 3.75
C GLU A 171 -6.82 -6.84 2.59
N PHE A 172 -7.82 -6.06 2.18
CA PHE A 172 -7.61 -4.97 1.23
C PHE A 172 -6.97 -3.78 1.94
N TYR A 173 -6.17 -3.01 1.19
CA TYR A 173 -5.70 -1.71 1.62
C TYR A 173 -6.85 -0.72 1.53
N GLN A 174 -7.40 -0.34 2.69
CA GLN A 174 -8.48 0.63 2.77
C GLN A 174 -7.93 2.04 2.59
N ALA A 175 -8.66 2.87 1.85
CA ALA A 175 -8.37 4.29 1.80
C ALA A 175 -8.66 4.91 3.19
N PRO A 176 -7.93 5.96 3.61
CA PRO A 176 -8.25 6.68 4.84
C PRO A 176 -9.72 7.12 4.89
N ALA A 177 -10.35 6.99 6.06
CA ALA A 177 -11.71 7.47 6.28
C ALA A 177 -11.82 8.96 5.87
N GLY A 178 -12.73 9.27 4.93
CA GLY A 178 -12.94 10.63 4.40
C GLY A 178 -12.85 10.76 2.87
N GLN A 179 -12.33 9.76 2.16
CA GLN A 179 -12.39 9.70 0.68
C GLN A 179 -13.66 9.03 0.14
N GLU A 180 -14.54 8.54 1.01
CA GLU A 180 -15.79 7.86 0.63
C GLU A 180 -16.90 8.82 0.17
N GLN A 181 -16.78 10.12 0.48
CA GLN A 181 -17.72 11.13 0.03
C GLN A 181 -17.11 11.96 -1.10
N PRO A 182 -17.62 11.86 -2.34
CA PRO A 182 -17.20 12.77 -3.40
C PRO A 182 -17.51 14.22 -2.98
N PRO A 183 -16.65 15.20 -3.32
CA PRO A 183 -16.92 16.59 -3.01
C PRO A 183 -18.22 17.02 -3.69
N GLN A 184 -19.19 17.47 -2.89
CA GLN A 184 -20.41 18.08 -3.42
C GLN A 184 -20.03 19.44 -4.00
N VAL A 185 -19.89 19.52 -5.32
CA VAL A 185 -19.71 20.78 -6.02
C VAL A 185 -21.05 21.51 -5.98
N GLN A 186 -21.18 22.48 -5.08
CA GLN A 186 -22.26 23.45 -5.12
C GLN A 186 -21.81 24.58 -6.06
N PHE A 187 -22.57 24.80 -7.13
CA PHE A 187 -22.47 25.98 -7.99
C PHE A 187 -23.17 27.17 -7.33
#